data_AF-A0AA92VU72-F1
#
_entry.id   AF-A0AA92VU72-F1
#
_cell.length_a   1.000
_cell.length_b   1.000
_cell.length_c   1.000
_cell.angle_alpha   90.00
_cell.angle_beta   90.00
_cell.angle_gamma   90.00
#
_symmetry.space_group_name_H-M   'P 1'
#
loop_
_entity.id
_entity.type
_entity.pdbx_description
1 polymer ?
#
loop_
_entity_poly.entity_id
_entity_poly.type
_entity_poly.pdbx_seq_one_letter_code
_entity_poly.pdbx_strand_id
1 'polypeptide(L)'
;MKEELLEAIYGTVERLEQKVDELSASPKNAEAGSIPVPVSVDTCKLEKAILSIAVKEGESIDKLARLREAICIFTDLTKKEASNREQRSKLLFDTVKQLKQEQDAASKDLQERLDNISNAPQKKIVTHRFEPTSKYVLLLIGGLALSLVISIWGNLTQWQEHQALEIADLKYRALKMVLPSDDQNVRYIEKNFSVCPNKEVIENVRNRVTAYEDSVRHHYEMIEIAAIKDSIANSLFKEANEIKKKINKQ
;
A
#
# COMPACT_ATOMS: atom_id res chain seq x y z
N MET A 1 -11.15 26.97 -37.79
CA MET A 1 -10.05 26.37 -37.01
C MET A 1 -9.36 25.17 -37.66
N LYS A 2 -10.02 24.05 -38.03
CA LYS A 2 -9.31 22.92 -38.68
C LYS A 2 -8.91 23.19 -40.14
N GLU A 3 -9.74 23.93 -40.88
CA GLU A 3 -9.46 24.25 -42.29
C GLU A 3 -8.37 25.34 -42.43
N GLU A 4 -8.39 26.36 -41.55
CA GLU A 4 -7.37 27.41 -41.50
C GLU A 4 -5.96 26.87 -41.18
N LEU A 5 -5.85 25.80 -40.38
CA LEU A 5 -4.56 25.17 -40.08
C LEU A 5 -4.00 24.42 -41.30
N LEU A 6 -4.87 23.79 -42.08
CA LEU A 6 -4.45 23.03 -43.27
C LEU A 6 -3.97 23.97 -44.38
N GLU A 7 -4.66 25.10 -44.56
CA GLU A 7 -4.29 26.16 -45.50
C GLU A 7 -2.97 26.83 -45.12
N ALA A 8 -2.73 27.06 -43.83
CA ALA A 8 -1.46 27.58 -43.33
C ALA A 8 -0.29 26.61 -43.57
N ILE A 9 -0.50 25.30 -43.39
CA ILE A 9 0.53 24.29 -43.65
C ILE A 9 0.87 24.25 -45.15
N TYR A 10 -0.14 24.22 -46.02
CA TYR A 10 0.09 24.15 -47.47
C TYR A 10 0.84 25.38 -48.00
N GLY A 11 0.47 26.59 -47.55
CA GLY A 11 1.15 27.83 -47.95
C GLY A 11 2.57 28.00 -47.39
N THR A 12 3.00 27.18 -46.42
CA THR A 12 4.40 27.13 -45.97
C THR A 12 5.25 26.16 -46.79
N VAL A 13 4.67 25.05 -47.25
CA VAL A 13 5.35 24.08 -48.11
C VAL A 13 5.64 24.69 -49.49
N GLU A 14 4.68 25.39 -50.08
CA GLU A 14 4.84 26.04 -51.39
C GLU A 14 5.95 27.12 -51.38
N ARG A 15 6.08 27.87 -50.28
CA ARG A 15 7.16 28.86 -50.09
C ARG A 15 8.55 28.24 -49.92
N LEU A 16 8.63 27.04 -49.37
CA LEU A 16 9.89 26.30 -49.22
C LEU A 16 10.33 25.74 -50.58
N GLU A 17 9.40 25.22 -51.36
CA GLU A 17 9.66 24.70 -52.70
C GLU A 17 10.20 25.81 -53.63
N GLN A 18 9.56 26.98 -53.62
CA GLN A 18 10.00 28.15 -54.41
C GLN A 18 11.40 28.64 -54.03
N LYS A 19 11.79 28.59 -52.74
CA LYS A 19 13.13 28.97 -52.28
C LYS A 19 14.21 27.97 -52.66
N VAL A 20 13.87 26.69 -52.76
CA VAL A 20 14.81 25.65 -53.21
C VAL A 20 15.11 25.83 -54.70
N ASP A 21 14.10 26.15 -55.50
CA ASP A 21 14.27 26.42 -56.93
C ASP A 21 15.09 27.71 -57.18
N GLU A 22 14.87 28.76 -56.37
CA GLU A 22 15.65 30.01 -56.45
C GLU A 22 17.14 29.82 -56.09
N LEU A 23 17.44 28.96 -55.11
CA LEU A 23 18.82 28.61 -54.73
C LEU A 23 19.50 27.71 -55.77
N SER A 24 18.72 26.94 -56.53
CA SER A 24 19.23 26.07 -57.60
C SER A 24 19.64 26.85 -58.86
N ALA A 25 19.14 28.08 -59.04
CA ALA A 25 19.27 28.84 -60.29
C ALA A 25 20.28 30.02 -60.29
N SER A 26 21.04 30.31 -59.22
CA SER A 26 21.92 31.50 -59.17
C SER A 26 23.41 31.22 -59.47
N PRO A 27 24.11 32.06 -60.28
CA PRO A 27 25.27 31.63 -61.09
C PRO A 27 26.64 32.07 -60.55
N LYS A 28 27.65 31.25 -60.88
CA LYS A 28 29.08 31.61 -60.92
C LYS A 28 29.30 32.81 -61.85
N ASN A 29 30.18 33.74 -61.48
CA ASN A 29 31.23 34.35 -62.33
C ASN A 29 32.02 35.43 -61.55
N ALA A 30 33.33 35.23 -61.40
CA ALA A 30 34.34 36.29 -61.40
C ALA A 30 35.73 35.64 -61.46
N GLU A 31 36.22 35.48 -62.68
CA GLU A 31 37.60 35.11 -63.01
C GLU A 31 38.42 36.39 -63.20
N ALA A 32 39.51 36.55 -62.46
CA ALA A 32 40.56 37.52 -62.76
C ALA A 32 41.89 36.94 -62.28
N GLY A 33 42.74 36.57 -63.23
CA GLY A 33 44.00 35.87 -63.00
C GLY A 33 45.08 36.73 -62.34
N SER A 34 46.05 36.05 -61.72
CA SER A 34 47.42 36.54 -61.59
C SER A 34 48.41 35.38 -61.56
N ILE A 35 49.51 35.57 -62.27
CA ILE A 35 50.66 34.68 -62.54
C ILE A 35 51.61 34.62 -61.31
N PRO A 36 52.52 33.61 -61.19
CA PRO A 36 52.85 32.90 -59.94
C PRO A 36 54.21 33.27 -59.33
N VAL A 37 54.39 32.99 -58.01
CA VAL A 37 55.70 32.82 -57.33
C VAL A 37 55.52 31.84 -56.14
N PRO A 38 56.50 30.95 -55.82
CA PRO A 38 56.25 29.73 -55.04
C PRO A 38 56.54 29.89 -53.54
N VAL A 39 55.75 29.24 -52.68
CA VAL A 39 56.09 29.01 -51.26
C VAL A 39 55.74 27.58 -50.90
N SER A 40 56.74 26.84 -50.42
CA SER A 40 56.65 25.44 -50.02
C SER A 40 55.64 25.23 -48.90
N VAL A 41 54.62 24.41 -49.14
CA VAL A 41 53.73 23.89 -48.09
C VAL A 41 54.30 22.54 -47.65
N ASP A 42 54.61 22.41 -46.35
CA ASP A 42 55.01 21.15 -45.69
C ASP A 42 53.91 20.09 -45.89
N THR A 43 53.98 19.34 -46.99
CA THR A 43 53.01 18.29 -47.35
C THR A 43 52.90 17.21 -46.27
N CYS A 44 53.95 16.99 -45.48
CA CYS A 44 54.01 15.99 -44.43
C CYS A 44 53.10 16.29 -43.21
N LYS A 45 52.87 17.55 -42.84
CA LYS A 45 51.94 17.91 -41.75
C LYS A 45 50.49 17.78 -42.18
N LEU A 46 50.21 18.10 -43.45
CA LEU A 46 48.89 18.00 -44.04
C LEU A 46 48.46 16.53 -44.18
N GLU A 47 49.34 15.64 -44.66
CA GLU A 47 49.05 14.20 -44.78
C GLU A 47 48.73 13.55 -43.41
N LYS A 48 49.46 13.92 -42.36
CA LYS A 48 49.22 13.39 -41.01
C LYS A 48 47.89 13.88 -40.41
N ALA A 49 47.51 15.13 -40.70
CA ALA A 49 46.21 15.67 -40.33
C ALA A 49 45.07 15.02 -41.12
N ILE A 50 45.24 14.81 -42.43
CA ILE A 50 44.28 14.13 -43.30
C ILE A 50 44.04 12.69 -42.84
N LEU A 51 45.10 11.93 -42.52
CA LEU A 51 44.96 10.58 -41.97
C LEU A 51 44.23 10.57 -40.62
N SER A 52 44.51 11.54 -39.74
CA SER A 52 43.82 11.65 -38.45
C SER A 52 42.34 12.05 -38.60
N ILE A 53 42.00 12.86 -39.60
CA ILE A 53 40.62 13.25 -39.92
C ILE A 53 39.87 12.08 -40.55
N ALA A 54 40.47 11.37 -41.51
CA ALA A 54 39.87 10.20 -42.16
C ALA A 54 39.58 9.06 -41.17
N VAL A 55 40.45 8.84 -40.18
CA VAL A 55 40.22 7.86 -39.11
C VAL A 55 39.06 8.27 -38.20
N LYS A 56 38.95 9.56 -37.84
CA LYS A 56 37.80 10.07 -37.04
C LYS A 56 36.48 10.05 -37.83
N GLU A 57 36.54 10.31 -39.13
CA GLU A 57 35.40 10.24 -40.03
C GLU A 57 34.90 8.80 -40.16
N GLY A 58 35.79 7.82 -40.34
CA GLY A 58 35.46 6.39 -40.33
C GLY A 58 34.81 5.92 -39.02
N GLU A 59 35.30 6.37 -37.86
CA GLU A 59 34.71 6.07 -36.55
C GLU A 59 33.31 6.69 -36.38
N SER A 60 33.09 7.89 -36.93
CA SER A 60 31.77 8.54 -36.92
C SER A 60 30.76 7.85 -37.86
N ILE A 61 31.22 7.32 -39.00
CA ILE A 61 30.41 6.54 -39.93
C ILE A 61 30.00 5.19 -39.32
N ASP A 62 30.90 4.50 -38.60
CA ASP A 62 30.57 3.26 -37.86
C ASP A 62 29.52 3.52 -36.76
N LYS A 63 29.67 4.60 -36.00
CA LYS A 63 28.69 5.02 -34.97
C LYS A 63 27.33 5.35 -35.60
N LEU A 64 27.31 6.01 -36.75
CA LEU A 64 26.07 6.32 -37.49
C LEU A 64 25.40 5.05 -38.01
N ALA A 65 26.17 4.08 -38.50
CA ALA A 65 25.66 2.78 -38.94
C ALA A 65 25.01 2.00 -37.79
N ARG A 66 25.67 1.93 -36.62
CA ARG A 66 25.11 1.29 -35.41
C ARG A 66 23.86 2.00 -34.89
N LEU A 67 23.82 3.34 -34.95
CA LEU A 67 22.65 4.12 -34.55
C LEU A 67 21.47 3.87 -35.50
N ARG A 68 21.73 3.74 -36.81
CA ARG A 68 20.71 3.37 -37.80
C ARG A 68 20.15 1.96 -37.56
N GLU A 69 21.00 1.00 -37.21
CA GLU A 69 20.58 -0.36 -36.85
C GLU A 69 19.75 -0.38 -35.57
N ALA A 70 20.16 0.35 -34.52
CA ALA A 70 19.41 0.48 -33.28
C ALA A 70 18.04 1.14 -33.48
N ILE A 71 17.95 2.18 -34.33
CA ILE A 71 16.68 2.82 -34.71
C ILE A 71 15.78 1.83 -35.46
N CYS A 72 16.34 1.01 -36.35
CA CYS A 72 15.59 -0.01 -37.08
C CYS A 72 15.00 -1.05 -36.12
N ILE A 73 15.80 -1.59 -35.20
CA ILE A 73 15.35 -2.53 -34.16
C ILE A 73 14.27 -1.89 -33.27
N PHE A 74 14.45 -0.64 -32.85
CA PHE A 74 13.45 0.07 -32.03
C PHE A 74 12.13 0.27 -32.78
N THR A 75 12.19 0.57 -34.07
CA THR A 75 11.01 0.73 -34.93
C THR A 75 10.27 -0.60 -35.08
N ASP A 76 10.98 -1.70 -35.30
CA ASP A 76 10.39 -3.05 -35.41
C ASP A 76 9.76 -3.51 -34.09
N LEU A 77 10.42 -3.24 -32.95
CA LEU A 77 9.87 -3.52 -31.62
C LEU A 77 8.60 -2.72 -31.35
N THR A 78 8.59 -1.42 -31.69
CA THR A 78 7.41 -0.55 -31.53
C THR A 78 6.24 -1.04 -32.38
N LYS A 79 6.51 -1.48 -33.62
CA LYS A 79 5.50 -2.04 -34.53
C LYS A 79 4.93 -3.36 -33.99
N LYS A 80 5.79 -4.24 -33.46
CA LYS A 80 5.37 -5.50 -32.83
C LYS A 80 4.54 -5.27 -31.58
N GLU A 81 4.90 -4.29 -30.77
CA GLU A 81 4.14 -3.94 -29.56
C GLU A 81 2.76 -3.37 -29.90
N ALA A 82 2.67 -2.49 -30.91
CA ALA A 82 1.40 -1.95 -31.38
C ALA A 82 0.45 -3.05 -31.88
N SER A 83 0.97 -3.99 -32.70
CA SER A 83 0.20 -5.14 -33.20
C SER A 83 -0.27 -6.06 -32.06
N ASN A 84 0.59 -6.32 -31.07
CA ASN A 84 0.23 -7.13 -29.90
C ASN A 84 -0.83 -6.45 -29.02
N ARG A 85 -0.76 -5.12 -28.84
CA ARG A 85 -1.80 -4.36 -28.13
C ARG A 85 -3.14 -4.41 -28.88
N GLU A 86 -3.14 -4.31 -30.19
CA GLU A 86 -4.34 -4.44 -31.01
C GLU A 86 -4.94 -5.85 -30.96
N GLN A 87 -4.10 -6.89 -30.95
CA GLN A 87 -4.58 -8.27 -30.79
C GLN A 87 -5.20 -8.49 -29.41
N ARG A 88 -4.57 -7.96 -28.35
CA ARG A 88 -5.12 -8.00 -26.99
C ARG A 88 -6.43 -7.24 -26.87
N SER A 89 -6.55 -6.07 -27.52
CA SER A 89 -7.81 -5.30 -27.48
C SER A 89 -8.95 -6.01 -28.19
N LYS A 90 -8.68 -6.68 -29.32
CA LYS A 90 -9.67 -7.55 -30.00
C LYS A 90 -10.13 -8.70 -29.12
N LEU A 91 -9.20 -9.42 -28.49
CA LEU A 91 -9.52 -10.53 -27.59
C LEU A 91 -10.35 -10.09 -26.38
N LEU A 92 -9.97 -8.96 -25.76
CA LEU A 92 -10.73 -8.38 -24.66
C LEU A 92 -12.13 -7.95 -25.10
N PHE A 93 -12.26 -7.35 -26.28
CA PHE A 93 -13.56 -6.95 -26.83
C PHE A 93 -14.47 -8.15 -27.07
N ASP A 94 -13.95 -9.23 -27.64
CA ASP A 94 -14.70 -10.47 -27.88
C ASP A 94 -15.12 -11.13 -26.55
N THR A 95 -14.24 -11.13 -25.55
CA THR A 95 -14.55 -11.66 -24.21
C THR A 95 -15.64 -10.83 -23.53
N VAL A 96 -15.56 -9.50 -23.61
CA VAL A 96 -16.59 -8.60 -23.06
C VAL A 96 -17.93 -8.81 -23.77
N LYS A 97 -17.92 -9.01 -25.09
CA LYS A 97 -19.13 -9.30 -25.86
C LYS A 97 -19.76 -10.62 -25.44
N GLN A 98 -18.95 -11.67 -25.23
CA GLN A 98 -19.42 -12.96 -24.73
C GLN A 98 -20.02 -12.84 -23.32
N LEU A 99 -19.31 -12.20 -22.39
CA LEU A 99 -19.80 -12.00 -21.02
C LEU A 99 -21.11 -11.22 -20.98
N LYS A 100 -21.25 -10.20 -21.84
CA LYS A 100 -22.51 -9.45 -21.95
C LYS A 100 -23.65 -10.34 -22.44
N GLN A 101 -23.40 -11.20 -23.43
CA GLN A 101 -24.40 -12.14 -23.93
C GLN A 101 -24.80 -13.19 -22.89
N GLU A 102 -23.83 -13.72 -22.13
CA GLU A 102 -24.09 -14.65 -21.02
C GLU A 102 -24.88 -13.97 -19.90
N GLN A 103 -24.56 -12.72 -19.57
CA GLN A 103 -25.28 -11.92 -18.59
C GLN A 103 -26.72 -11.64 -19.04
N ASP A 104 -26.94 -11.28 -20.30
CA ASP A 104 -28.28 -11.06 -20.86
C ASP A 104 -29.12 -12.34 -20.84
N ALA A 105 -28.50 -13.51 -21.08
CA ALA A 105 -29.16 -14.81 -20.99
C ALA A 105 -29.53 -15.17 -19.54
N ALA A 106 -28.59 -15.01 -18.59
CA ALA A 106 -28.84 -15.26 -17.17
C ALA A 106 -29.89 -14.30 -16.60
N SER A 107 -29.89 -13.04 -17.03
CA SER A 107 -30.91 -12.06 -16.62
C SER A 107 -32.30 -12.45 -17.11
N LYS A 108 -32.43 -13.01 -18.32
CA LYS A 108 -33.71 -13.49 -18.84
C LYS A 108 -34.21 -14.73 -18.10
N ASP A 109 -33.33 -15.68 -17.78
CA ASP A 109 -33.71 -16.86 -16.97
C ASP A 109 -34.20 -16.44 -15.57
N LEU A 110 -33.52 -15.49 -14.93
CA LEU A 110 -33.97 -14.97 -13.63
C LEU A 110 -35.29 -14.21 -13.72
N GLN A 111 -35.50 -13.42 -14.78
CA GLN A 111 -36.76 -12.72 -15.03
C GLN A 111 -37.90 -13.72 -15.22
N GLU A 112 -37.70 -14.75 -16.05
CA GLU A 112 -38.68 -15.81 -16.31
C GLU A 112 -38.99 -16.62 -15.05
N ARG A 113 -37.98 -16.92 -14.22
CA ARG A 113 -38.17 -17.56 -12.91
C ARG A 113 -38.97 -16.68 -11.96
N LEU A 114 -38.71 -15.38 -11.93
CA LEU A 114 -39.44 -14.44 -11.10
C LEU A 114 -40.90 -14.33 -11.55
N ASP A 115 -41.13 -14.25 -12.86
CA ASP A 115 -42.47 -14.22 -13.45
C ASP A 115 -43.21 -15.55 -13.18
N ASN A 116 -42.53 -16.70 -13.27
CA ASN A 116 -43.10 -18.00 -12.91
C ASN A 116 -43.41 -18.11 -11.41
N ILE A 117 -42.60 -17.55 -10.53
CA ILE A 117 -42.88 -17.50 -9.08
C ILE A 117 -44.06 -16.56 -8.79
N SER A 118 -44.13 -15.42 -9.49
CA SER A 118 -45.24 -14.46 -9.38
C SER A 118 -46.56 -15.04 -9.90
N ASN A 119 -46.50 -15.80 -10.98
CA ASN A 119 -47.67 -16.40 -11.64
C ASN A 119 -47.99 -17.81 -11.13
N ALA A 120 -47.13 -18.41 -10.31
CA ALA A 120 -47.43 -19.67 -9.63
C ALA A 120 -48.68 -19.46 -8.77
N PRO A 121 -49.70 -20.33 -8.88
CA PRO A 121 -50.91 -20.17 -8.10
C PRO A 121 -50.53 -20.22 -6.63
N GLN A 122 -50.76 -19.12 -5.91
CA GLN A 122 -50.60 -19.06 -4.47
C GLN A 122 -51.34 -20.27 -3.90
N LYS A 123 -50.59 -21.29 -3.46
CA LYS A 123 -51.11 -22.44 -2.69
C LYS A 123 -51.98 -21.81 -1.64
N LYS A 124 -53.30 -21.97 -1.76
CA LYS A 124 -54.34 -21.31 -0.95
C LYS A 124 -53.80 -21.09 0.45
N ILE A 125 -53.24 -19.91 0.68
CA ILE A 125 -52.89 -19.49 2.02
C ILE A 125 -54.27 -19.34 2.62
N VAL A 126 -54.64 -20.25 3.50
CA VAL A 126 -55.75 -20.00 4.43
C VAL A 126 -55.24 -18.83 5.24
N THR A 127 -55.50 -17.64 4.73
CA THR A 127 -55.17 -16.39 5.38
C THR A 127 -56.07 -16.35 6.59
N HIS A 128 -55.58 -16.89 7.71
CA HIS A 128 -56.02 -16.46 9.00
C HIS A 128 -55.72 -14.96 9.01
N ARG A 129 -56.75 -14.17 8.68
CA ARG A 129 -56.76 -12.74 8.87
C ARG A 129 -56.44 -12.56 10.35
N PHE A 130 -55.19 -12.22 10.66
CA PHE A 130 -54.84 -11.72 11.97
C PHE A 130 -55.46 -10.34 12.05
N GLU A 131 -56.73 -10.28 12.45
CA GLU A 131 -57.24 -9.08 13.10
C GLU A 131 -56.26 -8.79 14.26
N PRO A 132 -55.70 -7.58 14.35
CA PRO A 132 -54.78 -7.26 15.43
C PRO A 132 -55.54 -7.42 16.74
N THR A 133 -55.32 -8.55 17.41
CA THR A 133 -55.96 -8.88 18.66
C THR A 133 -55.50 -7.86 19.68
N SER A 134 -56.30 -6.80 19.84
CA SER A 134 -56.12 -5.71 20.79
C SER A 134 -54.93 -4.76 20.56
N LYS A 135 -55.19 -3.44 20.63
CA LYS A 135 -54.17 -2.37 20.61
C LYS A 135 -53.02 -2.62 21.60
N TYR A 136 -53.32 -3.30 22.71
CA TYR A 136 -52.35 -3.64 23.75
C TYR A 136 -51.29 -4.64 23.29
N VAL A 137 -51.61 -5.60 22.41
CA VAL A 137 -50.63 -6.59 21.93
C VAL A 137 -49.65 -5.96 20.94
N LEU A 138 -50.12 -5.07 20.07
CA LEU A 138 -49.22 -4.30 19.18
C LEU A 138 -48.30 -3.37 19.97
N LEU A 139 -48.83 -2.69 21.00
CA LEU A 139 -48.02 -1.89 21.91
C LEU A 139 -47.01 -2.74 22.69
N LEU A 140 -47.39 -3.95 23.11
CA LEU A 140 -46.49 -4.88 23.78
C LEU A 140 -45.35 -5.32 22.84
N ILE A 141 -45.65 -5.69 21.60
CA ILE A 141 -44.64 -6.08 20.61
C ILE A 141 -43.69 -4.91 20.31
N GLY A 142 -44.23 -3.70 20.13
CA GLY A 142 -43.43 -2.49 19.95
C GLY A 142 -42.56 -2.17 21.17
N GLY A 143 -43.13 -2.30 22.38
CA GLY A 143 -42.41 -2.10 23.64
C GLY A 143 -41.31 -3.14 23.87
N LEU A 144 -41.55 -4.40 23.51
CA LEU A 144 -40.56 -5.48 23.56
C LEU A 144 -39.43 -5.26 22.53
N ALA A 145 -39.76 -4.81 21.32
CA ALA A 145 -38.75 -4.47 20.33
C ALA A 145 -37.88 -3.28 20.80
N LEU A 146 -38.51 -2.25 21.36
CA LEU A 146 -37.81 -1.08 21.89
C LEU A 146 -36.94 -1.44 23.09
N SER A 147 -37.44 -2.27 24.02
CA SER A 147 -36.65 -2.71 25.18
C SER A 147 -35.46 -3.56 24.77
N LEU A 148 -35.60 -4.38 23.72
CA LEU A 148 -34.50 -5.17 23.16
C LEU A 148 -33.41 -4.26 22.56
N VAL A 149 -33.80 -3.24 21.80
CA VAL A 149 -32.85 -2.26 21.23
C VAL A 149 -32.11 -1.51 22.34
N ILE A 150 -32.83 -1.03 23.35
CA ILE A 150 -32.22 -0.33 24.50
C ILE A 150 -31.28 -1.27 25.27
N SER A 151 -31.66 -2.54 25.43
CA SER A 151 -30.81 -3.55 26.09
C SER A 151 -29.51 -3.79 25.33
N ILE A 152 -29.58 -3.96 24.00
CA ILE A 152 -28.40 -4.13 23.14
C ILE A 152 -27.52 -2.88 23.18
N TRP A 153 -28.13 -1.69 23.08
CA TRP A 153 -27.42 -0.42 23.14
C TRP A 153 -26.72 -0.23 24.49
N GLY A 154 -27.42 -0.45 25.60
CA GLY A 154 -26.88 -0.34 26.95
C GLY A 154 -25.73 -1.30 27.20
N ASN A 155 -25.87 -2.56 26.74
CA ASN A 155 -24.80 -3.55 26.83
C ASN A 155 -23.58 -3.16 25.97
N LEU A 156 -23.80 -2.59 24.78
CA LEU A 156 -22.73 -2.11 23.91
C LEU A 156 -21.99 -0.92 24.53
N THR A 157 -22.71 0.07 25.07
CA THR A 157 -22.09 1.22 25.74
C THR A 157 -21.32 0.79 26.99
N GLN A 158 -21.87 -0.14 27.77
CA GLN A 158 -21.19 -0.67 28.94
C GLN A 158 -19.91 -1.43 28.55
N TRP A 159 -19.96 -2.22 27.47
CA TRP A 159 -18.76 -2.88 26.94
C TRP A 159 -17.70 -1.87 26.49
N GLN A 160 -18.09 -0.79 25.82
CA GLN A 160 -17.17 0.27 25.41
C GLN A 160 -16.51 0.98 26.61
N GLU A 161 -17.29 1.31 27.63
CA GLU A 161 -16.76 1.91 28.87
C GLU A 161 -15.80 0.97 29.59
N HIS A 162 -16.15 -0.32 29.69
CA HIS A 162 -15.28 -1.32 30.29
C HIS A 162 -13.95 -1.43 29.55
N GLN A 163 -13.97 -1.43 28.21
CA GLN A 163 -12.74 -1.44 27.42
C GLN A 163 -11.91 -0.17 27.63
N ALA A 164 -12.54 1.01 27.74
CA ALA A 164 -11.84 2.25 28.02
C ALA A 164 -11.18 2.26 29.42
N LEU A 165 -11.88 1.73 30.43
CA LEU A 165 -11.36 1.58 31.79
C LEU A 165 -10.17 0.61 31.84
N GLU A 166 -10.27 -0.54 31.16
CA GLU A 166 -9.16 -1.51 31.06
C GLU A 166 -7.92 -0.89 30.41
N ILE A 167 -8.09 -0.10 29.36
CA ILE A 167 -6.98 0.58 28.66
C ILE A 167 -6.34 1.63 29.57
N ALA A 168 -7.14 2.44 30.28
CA ALA A 168 -6.64 3.45 31.21
C ALA A 168 -5.92 2.83 32.41
N ASP A 169 -6.46 1.76 32.98
CA ASP A 169 -5.82 0.97 34.04
C ASP A 169 -4.49 0.38 33.57
N LEU A 170 -4.47 -0.22 32.38
CA LEU A 170 -3.25 -0.78 31.80
C LEU A 170 -2.19 0.30 31.57
N LYS A 171 -2.58 1.49 31.08
CA LYS A 171 -1.67 2.64 30.94
C LYS A 171 -1.04 3.01 32.28
N TYR A 172 -1.84 3.10 33.34
CA TYR A 172 -1.35 3.45 34.68
C TYR A 172 -0.37 2.39 35.22
N ARG A 173 -0.72 1.10 35.11
CA ARG A 173 0.16 -0.01 35.53
C ARG A 173 1.46 -0.07 34.71
N ALA A 174 1.37 0.14 33.39
CA ALA A 174 2.53 0.18 32.52
C ALA A 174 3.50 1.31 32.89
N LEU A 175 2.98 2.51 33.20
CA LEU A 175 3.81 3.62 33.68
C LEU A 175 4.45 3.32 35.04
N LYS A 176 3.73 2.65 35.95
CA LYS A 176 4.29 2.25 37.25
C LYS A 176 5.40 1.19 37.13
N MET A 177 5.35 0.33 36.12
CA MET A 177 6.40 -0.66 35.84
C MET A 177 7.69 0.00 35.30
N VAL A 178 7.57 1.05 34.49
CA VAL A 178 8.72 1.70 33.87
C VAL A 178 9.28 2.75 34.84
N LEU A 179 10.35 2.39 35.58
CA LEU A 179 10.86 3.15 36.73
C LEU A 179 11.11 4.66 36.49
N PRO A 180 11.51 5.14 35.30
CA PRO A 180 11.38 6.54 34.95
C PRO A 180 10.15 6.76 34.06
N SER A 181 9.16 7.47 34.61
CA SER A 181 8.11 8.18 33.84
C SER A 181 8.73 9.34 33.05
N ASP A 182 9.75 9.07 32.24
CA ASP A 182 10.32 10.06 31.35
C ASP A 182 9.26 10.49 30.31
N ASP A 183 9.46 11.68 29.74
CA ASP A 183 8.55 12.20 28.70
C ASP A 183 8.47 11.25 27.49
N GLN A 184 9.48 10.42 27.26
CA GLN A 184 9.55 9.52 26.11
C GLN A 184 8.63 8.30 26.25
N ASN A 185 8.59 7.66 27.42
CA ASN A 185 7.75 6.50 27.69
C ASN A 185 6.28 6.88 27.78
N VAL A 186 5.97 8.02 28.41
CA VAL A 186 4.60 8.58 28.41
C VAL A 186 4.15 8.85 26.98
N ARG A 187 5.01 9.52 26.17
CA ARG A 187 4.70 9.80 24.76
C ARG A 187 4.55 8.53 23.93
N TYR A 188 5.35 7.49 24.20
CA TYR A 188 5.24 6.20 23.53
C TYR A 188 3.91 5.50 23.84
N ILE A 189 3.51 5.45 25.11
CA ILE A 189 2.23 4.85 25.52
C ILE A 189 1.06 5.66 24.95
N GLU A 190 1.05 6.98 25.08
CA GLU A 190 -0.04 7.82 24.55
C GLU A 190 -0.19 7.68 23.02
N LYS A 191 0.92 7.62 22.29
CA LYS A 191 0.90 7.42 20.84
C LYS A 191 0.26 6.09 20.44
N ASN A 192 0.63 5.00 21.12
CA ASN A 192 0.21 3.64 20.76
C ASN A 192 -1.13 3.22 21.38
N PHE A 193 -1.65 3.96 22.37
CA PHE A 193 -2.91 3.63 23.06
C PHE A 193 -4.04 4.60 22.69
N SER A 194 -3.76 5.90 22.58
CA SER A 194 -4.80 6.92 22.32
C SER A 194 -4.81 7.39 20.87
N VAL A 195 -3.65 7.79 20.33
CA VAL A 195 -3.56 8.50 19.04
C VAL A 195 -3.69 7.53 17.86
N CYS A 196 -2.92 6.44 17.88
CA CYS A 196 -2.97 5.39 16.86
C CYS A 196 -2.91 4.04 17.58
N PRO A 197 -4.08 3.51 18.02
CA PRO A 197 -4.13 2.27 18.80
C PRO A 197 -3.47 1.11 18.07
N ASN A 198 -2.36 0.60 18.59
CA ASN A 198 -1.69 -0.57 18.06
C ASN A 198 -1.96 -1.77 18.98
N LYS A 199 -2.81 -2.68 18.52
CA LYS A 199 -3.24 -3.85 19.30
C LYS A 199 -2.08 -4.74 19.73
N GLU A 200 -1.07 -4.90 18.89
CA GLU A 200 0.11 -5.72 19.21
C GLU A 200 0.95 -5.09 20.32
N VAL A 201 1.13 -3.78 20.28
CA VAL A 201 1.86 -3.04 21.32
C VAL A 201 1.10 -3.07 22.63
N ILE A 202 -0.22 -2.88 22.61
CA ILE A 202 -1.07 -2.95 23.80
C ILE A 202 -0.96 -4.33 24.46
N GLU A 203 -1.02 -5.40 23.67
CA GLU A 203 -0.92 -6.76 24.18
C GLU A 203 0.49 -7.09 24.70
N ASN A 204 1.54 -6.62 24.03
CA ASN A 204 2.91 -6.74 24.52
C ASN A 204 3.08 -6.03 25.88
N VAL A 205 2.57 -4.81 26.00
CA VAL A 205 2.59 -4.05 27.26
C VAL A 205 1.82 -4.78 28.35
N ARG A 206 0.64 -5.32 28.06
CA ARG A 206 -0.14 -6.14 29.00
C ARG A 206 0.67 -7.31 29.53
N ASN A 207 1.29 -8.09 28.64
CA ASN A 207 2.10 -9.24 29.04
C ASN A 207 3.32 -8.86 29.89
N ARG A 208 3.98 -7.74 29.54
CA ARG A 208 5.10 -7.21 30.33
C ARG A 208 4.68 -6.76 31.72
N VAL A 209 3.56 -6.04 31.82
CA VAL A 209 2.99 -5.61 33.11
C VAL A 209 2.66 -6.82 33.97
N THR A 210 1.94 -7.81 33.43
CA THR A 210 1.61 -9.05 34.15
C THR A 210 2.86 -9.77 34.64
N ALA A 211 3.86 -9.97 33.77
CA ALA A 211 5.11 -10.63 34.14
C ALA A 211 5.88 -9.88 35.23
N TYR A 212 5.88 -8.55 35.18
CA TYR A 212 6.48 -7.71 36.21
C TYR A 212 5.74 -7.81 37.54
N GLU A 213 4.41 -7.68 37.53
CA GLU A 213 3.58 -7.78 38.74
C GLU A 213 3.71 -9.16 39.39
N ASP A 214 3.77 -10.23 38.60
CA ASP A 214 4.00 -11.59 39.09
C ASP A 214 5.40 -11.75 39.65
N SER A 215 6.42 -11.17 39.01
CA SER A 215 7.79 -11.18 39.53
C SER A 215 7.91 -10.44 40.86
N VAL A 216 7.28 -9.27 40.99
CA VAL A 216 7.25 -8.49 42.24
C VAL A 216 6.55 -9.27 43.35
N ARG A 217 5.39 -9.88 43.06
CA ARG A 217 4.66 -10.71 44.02
C ARG A 217 5.49 -11.88 44.50
N HIS A 218 6.09 -12.62 43.56
CA HIS A 218 6.92 -13.76 43.89
C HIS A 218 8.16 -13.35 44.71
N HIS A 219 8.75 -12.20 44.41
CA HIS A 219 9.85 -11.67 45.21
C HIS A 219 9.43 -11.42 46.67
N TYR A 220 8.25 -10.84 46.90
CA TYR A 220 7.71 -10.65 48.24
C TYR A 220 7.43 -11.97 48.97
N GLU A 221 6.83 -12.95 48.29
CA GLU A 221 6.62 -14.29 48.85
C GLU A 221 7.94 -14.94 49.26
N MET A 222 8.98 -14.80 48.43
CA MET A 222 10.30 -15.35 48.71
C MET A 222 10.97 -14.66 49.91
N ILE A 223 10.81 -13.35 50.07
CA ILE A 223 11.29 -12.62 51.25
C ILE A 223 10.57 -13.11 52.52
N GLU A 224 9.25 -13.27 52.47
CA GLU A 224 8.46 -13.73 53.62
C GLU A 224 8.83 -15.16 54.02
N ILE A 225 8.95 -16.06 53.05
CA ILE A 225 9.38 -17.44 53.28
C ILE A 225 10.81 -17.48 53.84
N ALA A 226 11.71 -16.64 53.35
CA ALA A 226 13.08 -16.54 53.88
C ALA A 226 13.07 -16.09 55.35
N ALA A 227 12.31 -15.06 55.69
CA ALA A 227 12.17 -14.58 57.07
C ALA A 227 11.60 -15.67 58.01
N ILE A 228 10.59 -16.42 57.56
CA ILE A 228 10.03 -17.55 58.32
C ILE A 228 11.08 -18.64 58.53
N LYS A 229 11.79 -19.06 57.47
CA LYS A 229 12.83 -20.08 57.56
C LYS A 229 13.96 -19.67 58.51
N ASP A 230 14.37 -18.41 58.45
CA ASP A 230 15.38 -17.86 59.35
C ASP A 230 14.90 -17.86 60.81
N SER A 231 13.62 -17.56 61.05
CA SER A 231 13.03 -17.61 62.41
C SER A 231 13.04 -19.04 62.99
N ILE A 232 12.73 -20.05 62.16
CA ILE A 232 12.74 -21.46 62.54
C ILE A 232 14.16 -21.97 62.76
N ALA A 233 15.10 -21.61 61.89
CA ALA A 233 16.51 -21.98 62.05
C ALA A 233 17.09 -21.41 63.35
N ASN A 234 16.76 -20.15 63.66
CA ASN A 234 17.18 -19.50 64.90
C ASN A 234 16.58 -20.14 66.16
N SER A 235 15.32 -20.59 66.12
CA SER A 235 14.71 -21.27 67.26
C SER A 235 15.33 -22.65 67.50
N LEU A 236 15.51 -23.46 66.44
CA LEU A 236 16.17 -24.76 66.50
C LEU A 236 17.63 -24.65 66.99
N PHE A 237 18.36 -23.62 66.54
CA PHE A 237 19.72 -23.37 66.98
C PHE A 237 19.81 -23.05 68.48
N LYS A 238 18.86 -22.26 69.00
CA LYS A 238 18.78 -21.98 70.45
C LYS A 238 18.50 -23.26 71.23
N GLU A 239 17.55 -24.08 70.79
CA GLU A 239 17.19 -25.34 71.44
C GLU A 239 18.38 -26.33 71.48
N ALA A 240 19.07 -26.50 70.34
CA ALA A 240 20.25 -27.35 70.27
C ALA A 240 21.37 -26.91 71.23
N ASN A 241 21.61 -25.60 71.35
CA ASN A 241 22.58 -25.05 72.29
C ASN A 241 22.19 -25.30 73.76
N GLU A 242 20.91 -25.20 74.09
CA GLU A 242 20.42 -25.53 75.43
C GLU A 242 20.58 -27.02 75.76
N ILE A 243 20.31 -27.92 74.81
CA ILE A 243 20.58 -29.36 74.96
C ILE A 243 22.07 -29.61 75.19
N LYS A 244 22.94 -29.02 74.37
CA LYS A 244 24.39 -29.16 74.50
C LYS A 244 24.90 -28.71 75.88
N LYS A 245 24.39 -27.59 76.40
CA LYS A 245 24.73 -27.11 77.75
C LYS A 245 24.29 -28.08 78.84
N LYS A 246 23.13 -28.74 78.70
CA LYS A 246 22.63 -29.73 79.67
C LYS A 246 23.51 -30.99 79.69
N ILE A 247 23.92 -31.47 78.52
CA ILE A 247 24.80 -32.64 78.40
C ILE A 247 26.17 -32.36 79.02
N ASN A 248 26.77 -31.20 78.73
CA ASN A 248 28.10 -30.84 79.25
C ASN A 248 28.13 -30.55 80.78
N LYS A 249 26.98 -30.54 81.45
CA LYS A 249 26.86 -30.37 82.91
C LYS A 249 26.67 -31.69 83.66
N GLN A 250 26.43 -32.79 82.96
CA GLN A 250 26.51 -34.15 83.51
C GLN A 250 27.95 -34.65 83.43
#